data_AF-A0A5K1GT30-F1
#
_entry.id   AF-A0A5K1GT30-F1
#
_cell.length_a   1.000
_cell.length_b   1.000
_cell.length_c   1.000
_cell.angle_alpha   90.00
_cell.angle_beta   90.00
_cell.angle_gamma   90.00
#
_symmetry.space_group_name_H-M   'P 1'
#
loop_
_entity.id
_entity.type
_entity.pdbx_description
1 polymer ?
#
loop_
_entity_poly.entity_id
_entity_poly.type
_entity_poly.pdbx_seq_one_letter_code
_entity_poly.pdbx_strand_id
1 'polypeptide(L)'
;MARMQQETGHPPSPFLARFHADLFRVSMALAGQALLWRTLSSGSFSDPWPPLFNSIVEKSFWLLAALVLSSSSLAYLFKSIFHFHVVKAEFLDRWRVNYLFAPWIAAILLLQCLLPFRYDHERSSGSGLGGSKFINWGHLAPLISRALWCACTAAVLLLEVKIYGQWFTKGKRFLSTVANPSTHLSLIGNFASAQAAARLNWMEPALFLFSVGIVHYLVVFVTLYQRLPCNASSPARLQPAIFLSIAAPSMASVAWASISGHFDTACKMFHFLSIFLFLML
;
A
#
# COMPACT_ATOMS: atom_id res chain seq x y z
N MET A 1 1.25 8.29 55.66
CA MET A 1 1.80 9.58 55.21
C MET A 1 1.86 9.55 53.69
N ALA A 2 0.95 10.28 53.04
CA ALA A 2 0.66 10.20 51.61
C ALA A 2 1.75 10.85 50.75
N ARG A 3 2.17 10.17 49.67
CA ARG A 3 2.80 10.81 48.50
C ARG A 3 1.74 10.90 47.41
N MET A 4 1.10 12.05 47.31
CA MET A 4 0.38 12.43 46.10
C MET A 4 1.42 12.60 44.99
N GLN A 5 1.43 11.69 44.02
CA GLN A 5 2.06 11.95 42.73
C GLN A 5 1.21 12.98 42.01
N GLN A 6 1.78 14.17 41.90
CA GLN A 6 1.33 15.29 41.10
C GLN A 6 1.22 14.84 39.64
N GLU A 7 0.01 14.55 39.18
CA GLU A 7 -0.30 14.45 37.75
C GLU A 7 0.00 15.81 37.11
N THR A 8 1.15 15.91 36.45
CA THR A 8 1.43 17.03 35.56
C THR A 8 0.45 16.94 34.39
N GLY A 9 -0.65 17.68 34.48
CA GLY A 9 -1.61 17.88 33.41
C GLY A 9 -0.92 18.54 32.21
N HIS A 10 -0.36 17.73 31.32
CA HIS A 10 -0.11 18.18 29.96
C HIS A 10 -1.46 18.56 29.35
N PRO A 11 -1.60 19.75 28.73
CA PRO A 11 -2.82 20.11 28.05
C PRO A 11 -3.18 18.99 27.05
N PRO A 12 -4.47 18.64 26.89
CA PRO A 12 -4.85 17.62 25.92
C PRO A 12 -4.25 18.01 24.59
N SER A 13 -3.46 17.11 24.00
CA SER A 13 -2.84 17.34 22.71
C SER A 13 -3.95 17.79 21.74
N PRO A 14 -3.71 18.87 20.97
CA PRO A 14 -4.75 19.45 20.11
C PRO A 14 -5.34 18.35 19.23
N PHE A 15 -6.64 18.42 18.93
CA PHE A 15 -7.35 17.36 18.20
C PHE A 15 -6.60 16.91 16.93
N LEU A 16 -5.95 17.84 16.20
CA LEU A 16 -5.08 17.55 15.05
C LEU A 16 -3.80 16.76 15.38
N ALA A 17 -3.25 16.89 16.58
CA ALA A 17 -2.09 16.10 17.03
C ALA A 17 -2.44 14.65 17.36
N ARG A 18 -3.73 14.29 17.47
CA ARG A 18 -4.19 12.91 17.64
C ARG A 18 -4.29 12.14 16.32
N PHE A 19 -4.36 12.84 15.18
CA PHE A 19 -4.32 12.22 13.86
C PHE A 19 -2.90 11.81 13.52
N HIS A 20 -2.64 10.51 13.52
CA HIS A 20 -1.34 9.96 13.14
C HIS A 20 -1.41 9.39 11.71
N ALA A 21 -0.24 9.20 11.10
CA ALA A 21 -0.12 8.66 9.75
C ALA A 21 -0.66 7.22 9.61
N ASP A 22 -0.96 6.53 10.71
CA ASP A 22 -1.54 5.18 10.72
C ASP A 22 -2.97 5.13 10.16
N LEU A 23 -3.72 6.24 10.20
CA LEU A 23 -5.07 6.32 9.64
C LEU A 23 -5.10 6.04 8.13
N PHE A 24 -4.03 6.39 7.40
CA PHE A 24 -3.94 6.11 5.96
C PHE A 24 -4.02 4.62 5.63
N ARG A 25 -3.71 3.73 6.58
CA ARG A 25 -3.87 2.27 6.40
C ARG A 25 -5.31 1.88 6.09
N VAL A 26 -6.29 2.61 6.64
CA VAL A 26 -7.71 2.35 6.40
C VAL A 26 -8.03 2.59 4.93
N SER A 27 -7.58 3.72 4.38
CA SER A 27 -7.75 4.00 2.94
C SER A 27 -7.04 2.98 2.05
N MET A 28 -5.83 2.55 2.43
CA MET A 28 -5.08 1.52 1.71
C MET A 28 -5.81 0.16 1.72
N ALA A 29 -6.36 -0.25 2.86
CA ALA A 29 -7.10 -1.51 2.98
C ALA A 29 -8.39 -1.49 2.16
N LEU A 30 -9.16 -0.39 2.23
CA LEU A 30 -10.38 -0.21 1.42
C LEU A 30 -10.06 -0.18 -0.08
N ALA A 31 -8.97 0.47 -0.49
CA ALA A 31 -8.52 0.47 -1.88
C ALA A 31 -8.12 -0.95 -2.35
N GLY A 32 -7.48 -1.74 -1.48
CA GLY A 32 -7.18 -3.15 -1.74
C GLY A 32 -8.45 -4.00 -1.95
N GLN A 33 -9.49 -3.77 -1.15
CA GLN A 33 -10.80 -4.43 -1.33
C GLN A 33 -11.46 -4.01 -2.64
N ALA A 34 -11.44 -2.72 -2.98
CA ALA A 34 -11.96 -2.24 -4.27
C ALA A 34 -11.26 -2.94 -5.46
N LEU A 35 -9.94 -3.06 -5.41
CA LEU A 35 -9.16 -3.74 -6.45
C LEU A 35 -9.45 -5.24 -6.53
N LEU A 36 -9.67 -5.90 -5.40
CA LEU A 36 -10.07 -7.30 -5.35
C LEU A 36 -11.42 -7.51 -6.06
N TRP A 37 -12.44 -6.76 -5.68
CA TRP A 37 -13.77 -6.85 -6.30
C TRP A 37 -13.76 -6.50 -7.79
N ARG A 38 -12.90 -5.55 -8.20
CA ARG A 38 -12.65 -5.24 -9.61
C ARG A 38 -12.03 -6.42 -10.37
N THR A 39 -11.13 -7.15 -9.72
CA THR A 39 -10.47 -8.31 -10.33
C THR A 39 -11.45 -9.49 -10.45
N LEU A 40 -12.32 -9.68 -9.44
CA LEU A 40 -13.41 -10.67 -9.50
C LEU A 40 -14.43 -10.33 -10.58
N SER A 41 -14.83 -9.05 -10.70
CA SER A 41 -15.79 -8.62 -11.72
C SER A 41 -15.29 -8.75 -13.17
N SER A 42 -13.97 -8.70 -13.37
CA SER A 42 -13.32 -8.85 -14.68
C SER A 42 -12.89 -10.29 -15.01
N GLY A 43 -12.79 -11.17 -14.02
CA GLY A 43 -12.40 -12.57 -14.20
C GLY A 43 -13.53 -13.44 -14.77
N SER A 44 -13.17 -14.45 -15.55
CA SER A 44 -14.06 -15.57 -15.91
C SER A 44 -14.09 -16.59 -14.75
N PHE A 45 -14.39 -16.14 -13.55
CA PHE A 45 -14.70 -17.06 -12.47
C PHE A 45 -16.16 -17.51 -12.63
N SER A 46 -16.46 -18.77 -12.36
CA SER A 46 -17.85 -19.23 -12.22
C SER A 46 -18.43 -18.57 -10.98
N ASP A 47 -18.83 -17.31 -11.11
CA ASP A 47 -19.21 -16.47 -9.98
C ASP A 47 -20.47 -17.04 -9.32
N PRO A 48 -20.46 -17.26 -8.00
CA PRO A 48 -21.67 -17.63 -7.24
C PRO A 48 -22.72 -16.50 -7.22
N TRP A 49 -22.32 -15.27 -7.54
CA TRP A 49 -23.08 -14.05 -7.33
C TRP A 49 -23.40 -13.32 -8.65
N PRO A 50 -24.49 -12.54 -8.71
CA PRO A 50 -24.80 -11.76 -9.90
C PRO A 50 -23.69 -10.74 -10.22
N PRO A 51 -23.31 -10.54 -11.50
CA PRO A 51 -22.28 -9.58 -11.89
C PRO A 51 -22.59 -8.13 -11.46
N LEU A 52 -23.88 -7.82 -11.30
CA LEU A 52 -24.37 -6.53 -10.82
C LEU A 52 -24.00 -6.28 -9.34
N PHE A 53 -23.99 -7.34 -8.51
CA PHE A 53 -23.56 -7.27 -7.11
C PHE A 53 -22.08 -6.92 -7.00
N ASN A 54 -21.22 -7.64 -7.72
CA ASN A 54 -19.77 -7.40 -7.74
C ASN A 54 -19.45 -5.96 -8.18
N SER A 55 -20.16 -5.46 -9.20
CA SER A 55 -20.01 -4.08 -9.68
C SER A 55 -20.42 -3.03 -8.64
N ILE A 56 -21.52 -3.24 -7.91
CA ILE A 56 -21.96 -2.30 -6.85
C ILE A 56 -20.92 -2.28 -5.73
N VAL A 57 -20.50 -3.46 -5.25
CA VAL A 57 -19.57 -3.60 -4.13
C VAL A 57 -18.22 -2.96 -4.45
N GLU A 58 -17.68 -3.21 -5.64
CA GLU A 58 -16.46 -2.58 -6.15
C GLU A 58 -16.54 -1.05 -6.06
N LYS A 59 -17.59 -0.45 -6.64
CA LYS A 59 -17.78 1.01 -6.71
C LYS A 59 -17.96 1.61 -5.32
N SER A 60 -18.68 0.93 -4.43
CA SER A 60 -18.86 1.36 -3.03
C SER A 60 -17.53 1.39 -2.27
N PHE A 61 -16.71 0.33 -2.37
CA PHE A 61 -15.39 0.31 -1.74
C PHE A 61 -14.46 1.37 -2.33
N TRP A 62 -14.51 1.56 -3.66
CA TRP A 62 -13.69 2.58 -4.32
C TRP A 62 -14.06 3.99 -3.85
N LEU A 63 -15.36 4.34 -3.83
CA LEU A 63 -15.84 5.64 -3.37
C LEU A 63 -15.46 5.87 -1.90
N LEU A 64 -15.68 4.87 -1.04
CA LEU A 64 -15.36 4.97 0.38
C LEU A 64 -13.86 5.14 0.60
N ALA A 65 -13.03 4.39 -0.13
CA ALA A 65 -11.58 4.52 -0.08
C ALA A 65 -11.12 5.92 -0.54
N ALA A 66 -11.68 6.44 -1.64
CA ALA A 66 -11.37 7.78 -2.13
C ALA A 66 -11.79 8.88 -1.15
N LEU A 67 -12.96 8.75 -0.52
CA LEU A 67 -13.45 9.67 0.51
C LEU A 67 -12.51 9.68 1.72
N VAL A 68 -12.16 8.51 2.25
CA VAL A 68 -11.28 8.37 3.43
C VAL A 68 -9.86 8.84 3.12
N LEU A 69 -9.33 8.55 1.93
CA LEU A 69 -8.02 9.05 1.50
C LEU A 69 -8.02 10.57 1.39
N SER A 70 -9.04 11.16 0.78
CA SER A 70 -9.16 12.61 0.59
C SER A 70 -9.31 13.34 1.92
N SER A 71 -10.18 12.84 2.82
CA SER A 71 -10.37 13.43 4.14
C SER A 71 -9.12 13.33 5.01
N SER A 72 -8.43 12.18 5.00
CA SER A 72 -7.17 11.99 5.74
C SER A 72 -6.04 12.86 5.18
N SER A 73 -5.95 12.98 3.85
CA SER A 73 -4.94 13.83 3.20
C SER A 73 -5.17 15.31 3.49
N LEU A 74 -6.42 15.76 3.49
CA LEU A 74 -6.78 17.13 3.85
C LEU A 74 -6.46 17.43 5.33
N ALA A 75 -6.80 16.52 6.24
CA ALA A 75 -6.45 16.65 7.66
C ALA A 75 -4.93 16.72 7.85
N TYR A 76 -4.16 15.89 7.14
CA TYR A 76 -2.70 15.90 7.20
C TYR A 76 -2.07 17.14 6.55
N LEU A 77 -2.68 17.69 5.50
CA LEU A 77 -2.29 18.95 4.90
C LEU A 77 -2.49 20.11 5.89
N PHE A 78 -3.64 20.19 6.54
CA PHE A 78 -3.88 21.16 7.61
C PHE A 78 -2.91 21.00 8.78
N LYS A 79 -2.61 19.76 9.17
CA LYS A 79 -1.58 19.47 10.18
C LYS A 79 -0.20 19.96 9.74
N SER A 80 0.15 19.82 8.45
CA SER A 80 1.43 20.25 7.91
C SER A 80 1.57 21.77 7.87
N ILE A 81 0.49 22.50 7.56
CA ILE A 81 0.47 23.97 7.53
C ILE A 81 0.50 24.56 8.94
N PHE A 82 -0.36 24.10 9.84
CA PHE A 82 -0.51 24.71 11.17
C PHE A 82 0.41 24.12 12.24
N HIS A 83 0.83 22.86 12.11
CA HIS A 83 1.58 22.11 13.11
C HIS A 83 2.80 21.39 12.51
N PHE A 84 3.57 22.09 11.67
CA PHE A 84 4.74 21.54 10.98
C PHE A 84 5.73 20.83 11.91
N HIS A 85 5.91 21.34 13.14
CA HIS A 85 6.77 20.71 14.15
C HIS A 85 6.33 19.28 14.49
N VAL A 86 5.02 19.01 14.54
CA VAL A 86 4.47 17.67 14.82
C VAL A 86 4.72 16.73 13.65
N VAL A 87 4.54 17.20 12.40
CA VAL A 87 4.84 16.40 11.20
C VAL A 87 6.33 16.07 11.12
N LYS A 88 7.20 17.02 11.45
CA LYS A 88 8.64 16.78 11.53
C LYS A 88 8.99 15.76 12.61
N ALA A 89 8.34 15.81 13.77
CA ALA A 89 8.52 14.82 14.84
C ALA A 89 8.06 13.42 14.40
N GLU A 90 6.92 13.30 13.71
CA GLU A 90 6.46 12.04 13.14
C GLU A 90 7.38 11.48 12.06
N PHE A 91 7.95 12.36 11.24
CA PHE A 91 8.91 11.97 10.20
C PHE A 91 10.23 11.47 10.82
N LEU A 92 10.62 12.00 11.98
CA LEU A 92 11.83 11.59 12.69
C LEU A 92 11.61 10.32 13.54
N ASP A 93 10.36 10.02 13.86
CA ASP A 93 9.97 8.82 14.60
C ASP A 93 10.20 7.54 13.77
N ARG A 94 10.80 6.56 14.43
CA ARG A 94 11.29 5.32 13.83
C ARG A 94 10.18 4.43 13.27
N TRP A 95 8.98 4.49 13.83
CA TRP A 95 7.88 3.60 13.48
C TRP A 95 6.86 4.29 12.59
N ARG A 96 6.61 5.57 12.84
CA ARG A 96 5.55 6.34 12.18
C ARG A 96 5.90 6.73 10.74
N VAL A 97 7.18 6.95 10.44
CA VAL A 97 7.64 7.32 9.10
C VAL A 97 7.22 6.31 8.03
N ASN A 98 7.20 5.01 8.36
CA ASN A 98 6.81 3.95 7.44
C ASN A 98 5.33 4.01 7.03
N TYR A 99 4.46 4.65 7.82
CA TYR A 99 3.05 4.79 7.43
C TYR A 99 2.81 5.91 6.41
N LEU A 100 3.81 6.76 6.14
CA LEU A 100 3.74 7.78 5.08
C LEU A 100 3.73 7.18 3.67
N PHE A 101 4.08 5.90 3.51
CA PHE A 101 3.90 5.18 2.25
C PHE A 101 2.42 4.90 1.94
N ALA A 102 1.59 4.67 2.96
CA ALA A 102 0.21 4.25 2.82
C ALA A 102 -0.69 5.15 1.94
N PRO A 103 -0.66 6.50 2.00
CA PRO A 103 -1.50 7.33 1.12
C PRO A 103 -1.16 7.15 -0.36
N TRP A 104 0.13 7.00 -0.69
CA TRP A 104 0.59 6.80 -2.07
C TRP A 104 0.23 5.41 -2.58
N ILE A 105 0.37 4.39 -1.73
CA ILE A 105 -0.08 3.02 -2.05
C ILE A 105 -1.60 3.01 -2.32
N ALA A 106 -2.38 3.65 -1.44
CA ALA A 106 -3.83 3.75 -1.61
C ALA A 106 -4.21 4.44 -2.93
N ALA A 107 -3.53 5.55 -3.27
CA ALA A 107 -3.74 6.25 -4.54
C ALA A 107 -3.40 5.38 -5.76
N ILE A 108 -2.30 4.61 -5.71
CA ILE A 108 -1.92 3.68 -6.77
C ILE A 108 -2.95 2.55 -6.92
N LEU A 109 -3.43 1.97 -5.82
CA LEU A 109 -4.47 0.94 -5.85
C LEU A 109 -5.80 1.47 -6.41
N LEU A 110 -6.20 2.68 -6.03
CA LEU A 110 -7.38 3.36 -6.59
C LEU A 110 -7.24 3.64 -8.09
N LEU A 111 -6.04 4.07 -8.52
CA LEU A 111 -5.73 4.26 -9.93
C LEU A 111 -5.86 2.94 -10.70
N GLN A 112 -5.39 1.82 -10.14
CA GLN A 112 -5.48 0.52 -10.76
C GLN A 112 -6.92 0.04 -11.02
N CYS A 113 -7.90 0.48 -10.23
CA CYS A 113 -9.32 0.19 -10.49
C CYS A 113 -9.86 0.94 -11.72
N LEU A 114 -9.27 2.11 -12.03
CA LEU A 114 -9.63 2.94 -13.18
C LEU A 114 -8.95 2.49 -14.48
N LEU A 115 -7.87 1.71 -14.40
CA LEU A 115 -7.17 1.18 -15.56
C LEU A 115 -7.95 0.03 -16.20
N PRO A 116 -7.96 -0.09 -17.54
CA PRO A 116 -8.57 -1.22 -18.22
C PRO A 116 -7.82 -2.52 -17.86
N PHE A 117 -8.56 -3.58 -17.54
CA PHE A 117 -7.97 -4.91 -17.39
C PHE A 117 -7.80 -5.56 -18.76
N ARG A 118 -6.76 -6.38 -18.92
CA ARG A 118 -6.46 -7.08 -20.18
C ARG A 118 -7.63 -7.94 -20.69
N TYR A 119 -8.49 -8.43 -19.79
CA TYR A 119 -9.68 -9.24 -20.11
C TYR A 119 -10.95 -8.43 -20.43
N ASP A 120 -10.98 -7.11 -20.15
CA ASP A 120 -12.15 -6.28 -20.47
C ASP A 120 -12.38 -6.18 -22.00
N HIS A 121 -11.34 -6.40 -22.81
CA HIS A 121 -11.43 -6.28 -24.26
C HIS A 121 -12.27 -7.39 -24.91
N GLU A 122 -12.24 -8.61 -24.38
CA GLU A 122 -13.01 -9.75 -24.92
C GLU A 122 -14.50 -9.67 -24.57
N ARG A 123 -14.86 -9.13 -23.40
CA ARG A 123 -16.27 -9.02 -22.95
C ARG A 123 -17.04 -7.88 -23.64
N SER A 124 -16.34 -6.84 -24.11
CA SER A 124 -16.97 -5.70 -24.81
C SER A 124 -17.54 -6.05 -26.19
N SER A 125 -17.13 -7.16 -26.81
CA SER A 125 -17.71 -7.62 -28.09
C SER A 125 -18.99 -8.44 -27.93
N GLY A 126 -19.37 -8.86 -26.71
CA GLY A 126 -20.42 -9.86 -26.48
C GLY A 126 -21.71 -9.40 -25.78
N SER A 127 -21.76 -8.20 -25.17
CA SER A 127 -22.96 -7.78 -24.44
C SER A 127 -23.23 -6.27 -24.52
N GLY A 128 -24.25 -5.89 -25.27
CA GLY A 128 -24.69 -4.51 -25.48
C GLY A 128 -25.27 -3.78 -24.26
N LEU A 129 -25.19 -4.35 -23.06
CA LEU A 129 -25.74 -3.76 -21.83
C LEU A 129 -24.84 -3.97 -20.58
N GLY A 130 -23.53 -4.22 -20.77
CA GLY A 130 -22.60 -4.53 -19.67
C GLY A 130 -21.39 -3.60 -19.55
N GLY A 131 -21.30 -2.54 -20.36
CA GLY A 131 -20.16 -1.65 -20.43
C GLY A 131 -20.39 -0.30 -19.78
N SER A 132 -20.82 -0.24 -18.51
CA SER A 132 -20.74 1.04 -17.79
C SER A 132 -19.26 1.33 -17.52
N LYS A 133 -18.59 2.03 -18.45
CA LYS A 133 -17.32 2.71 -18.18
C LYS A 133 -17.55 3.46 -16.87
N PHE A 134 -16.91 3.02 -15.78
CA PHE A 134 -17.17 3.53 -14.41
C PHE A 134 -17.24 5.05 -14.38
N ILE A 135 -16.38 5.68 -15.19
CA ILE A 135 -16.58 7.03 -15.64
C ILE A 135 -16.18 7.17 -17.11
N ASN A 136 -16.95 7.94 -17.89
CA ASN A 136 -16.72 8.18 -19.33
C ASN A 136 -15.46 9.04 -19.55
N TRP A 137 -14.27 8.43 -19.44
CA TRP A 137 -12.98 9.15 -19.37
C TRP A 137 -12.17 9.12 -20.70
N GLY A 138 -12.86 8.95 -21.83
CA GLY A 138 -12.33 8.40 -23.08
C GLY A 138 -11.08 9.02 -23.72
N HIS A 139 -10.70 10.27 -23.42
CA HIS A 139 -9.52 10.91 -24.05
C HIS A 139 -8.51 11.53 -23.07
N LEU A 140 -8.92 11.97 -21.89
CA LEU A 140 -8.02 12.51 -20.86
C LEU A 140 -7.43 11.40 -19.95
N ALA A 141 -7.96 10.16 -20.03
CA ALA A 141 -7.55 9.01 -19.23
C ALA A 141 -6.06 8.64 -19.30
N PRO A 142 -5.40 8.51 -20.47
CA PRO A 142 -4.06 7.94 -20.51
C PRO A 142 -3.01 8.89 -19.96
N LEU A 143 -3.13 10.20 -20.23
CA LEU A 143 -2.19 11.20 -19.71
C LEU A 143 -2.37 11.42 -18.22
N ILE A 144 -3.61 11.55 -17.74
CA ILE A 144 -3.90 11.75 -16.31
C ILE A 144 -3.48 10.50 -15.51
N SER A 145 -3.77 9.30 -16.00
CA SER A 145 -3.37 8.05 -15.32
C SER A 145 -1.85 7.91 -15.23
N ARG A 146 -1.12 8.21 -16.32
CA ARG A 146 0.35 8.22 -16.33
C ARG A 146 0.92 9.28 -15.40
N ALA A 147 0.37 10.50 -15.41
CA ALA A 147 0.82 11.58 -14.54
C ALA A 147 0.56 11.26 -13.06
N LEU A 148 -0.63 10.73 -12.74
CA LEU A 148 -0.99 10.34 -11.37
C LEU A 148 -0.11 9.18 -10.88
N TRP A 149 0.15 8.20 -11.74
CA TRP A 149 1.10 7.12 -11.47
C TRP A 149 2.49 7.69 -11.19
N CYS A 150 3.04 8.53 -12.08
CA CYS A 150 4.34 9.16 -11.90
C CYS A 150 4.43 9.92 -10.58
N ALA A 151 3.42 10.74 -10.25
CA ALA A 151 3.41 11.52 -9.02
C ALA A 151 3.41 10.62 -7.77
N CYS A 152 2.58 9.58 -7.75
CA CYS A 152 2.49 8.67 -6.60
C CYS A 152 3.75 7.80 -6.46
N THR A 153 4.25 7.23 -7.57
CA THR A 153 5.47 6.42 -7.57
C THR A 153 6.70 7.24 -7.25
N ALA A 154 6.81 8.47 -7.74
CA ALA A 154 7.89 9.39 -7.35
C ALA A 154 7.87 9.66 -5.84
N ALA A 155 6.70 9.87 -5.24
CA ALA A 155 6.59 10.05 -3.80
C ALA A 155 7.01 8.80 -3.00
N VAL A 156 6.65 7.59 -3.46
CA VAL A 156 7.14 6.32 -2.89
C VAL A 156 8.66 6.27 -2.97
N LEU A 157 9.25 6.42 -4.17
CA LEU A 157 10.70 6.35 -4.36
C LEU A 157 11.46 7.42 -3.57
N LEU A 158 10.95 8.65 -3.49
CA LEU A 158 11.57 9.71 -2.69
C LEU A 158 11.57 9.37 -1.20
N LEU A 159 10.49 8.76 -0.70
CA LEU A 159 10.44 8.26 0.68
C LEU A 159 11.43 7.10 0.87
N GLU A 160 11.53 6.18 -0.08
CA GLU A 160 12.50 5.08 -0.05
C GLU A 160 13.94 5.60 -0.01
N VAL A 161 14.32 6.47 -0.94
CA VAL A 161 15.66 7.07 -1.00
C VAL A 161 15.96 7.84 0.28
N LYS A 162 14.98 8.54 0.85
CA LYS A 162 15.19 9.31 2.09
C LYS A 162 15.33 8.42 3.33
N ILE A 163 14.57 7.34 3.44
CA ILE A 163 14.62 6.43 4.59
C ILE A 163 15.82 5.50 4.45
N TYR A 164 16.02 4.90 3.28
CA TYR A 164 17.08 3.93 3.01
C TYR A 164 18.43 4.58 2.78
N GLY A 165 18.48 5.75 2.14
CA GLY A 165 19.71 6.53 2.00
C GLY A 165 20.29 6.89 3.37
N GLN A 166 19.45 7.11 4.39
CA GLN A 166 19.92 7.30 5.77
C GLN A 166 20.57 6.04 6.36
N TRP A 167 20.14 4.84 5.96
CA TRP A 167 20.72 3.58 6.44
C TRP A 167 22.12 3.36 5.86
N PHE A 168 22.36 3.76 4.63
CA PHE A 168 23.67 3.62 3.98
C PHE A 168 24.66 4.75 4.36
N THR A 169 24.20 5.99 4.51
CA THR A 169 25.09 7.17 4.62
C THR A 169 25.25 7.72 6.04
N LYS A 170 24.29 7.49 6.94
CA LYS A 170 24.30 8.08 8.29
C LYS A 170 24.41 6.96 9.33
N GLY A 171 25.64 6.63 9.71
CA GLY A 171 26.04 5.52 10.59
C GLY A 171 25.45 5.47 12.03
N LYS A 172 24.35 6.16 12.31
CA LYS A 172 23.63 6.14 13.60
C LYS A 172 22.25 5.45 13.54
N ARG A 173 21.78 5.03 12.35
CA ARG A 173 20.45 4.39 12.15
C ARG A 173 20.56 3.16 11.23
N PHE A 174 21.24 2.12 11.70
CA PHE A 174 21.31 0.85 10.96
C PHE A 174 19.96 0.16 10.89
N LEU A 175 19.69 -0.48 9.75
CA LEU A 175 18.47 -1.25 9.51
C LEU A 175 18.23 -2.31 10.61
N SER A 176 19.28 -2.97 11.07
CA SER A 176 19.24 -3.95 12.18
C SER A 176 18.70 -3.40 13.50
N THR A 177 18.74 -2.08 13.71
CA THR A 177 18.23 -1.43 14.94
C THR A 177 16.85 -0.82 14.73
N VAL A 178 16.47 -0.56 13.47
CA VAL A 178 15.32 0.28 13.08
C VAL A 178 14.18 -0.53 12.43
N ALA A 179 14.49 -1.68 11.82
CA ALA A 179 13.55 -2.55 11.12
C ALA A 179 12.36 -2.96 12.01
N ASN A 180 11.16 -2.87 11.45
CA ASN A 180 9.91 -3.26 12.07
C ASN A 180 8.95 -3.80 10.99
N PRO A 181 7.87 -4.51 11.35
CA PRO A 181 6.94 -5.05 10.36
C PRO A 181 6.30 -3.99 9.43
N SER A 182 6.16 -2.73 9.88
CA SER A 182 5.65 -1.65 9.01
C SER A 182 6.63 -1.25 7.90
N THR A 183 7.90 -1.68 7.96
CA THR A 183 8.88 -1.50 6.89
C THR A 183 8.46 -2.21 5.60
N HIS A 184 7.61 -3.25 5.70
CA HIS A 184 7.00 -3.91 4.55
C HIS A 184 6.08 -2.99 3.71
N LEU A 185 5.62 -1.85 4.24
CA LEU A 185 4.81 -0.90 3.46
C LEU A 185 5.57 -0.34 2.25
N SER A 186 6.88 -0.11 2.38
CA SER A 186 7.70 0.36 1.26
C SER A 186 7.74 -0.65 0.12
N LEU A 187 7.92 -1.94 0.48
CA LEU A 187 7.92 -3.07 -0.45
C LEU A 187 6.60 -3.16 -1.21
N ILE A 188 5.49 -3.07 -0.47
CA ILE A 188 4.14 -3.07 -1.03
C ILE A 188 3.95 -1.89 -1.98
N GLY A 189 4.51 -0.72 -1.68
CA GLY A 189 4.50 0.44 -2.58
C GLY A 189 5.26 0.22 -3.88
N ASN A 190 6.41 -0.44 -3.84
CA ASN A 190 7.15 -0.82 -5.04
C ASN A 190 6.39 -1.84 -5.88
N PHE A 191 5.86 -2.90 -5.27
CA PHE A 191 5.08 -3.91 -6.00
C PHE A 191 3.78 -3.34 -6.57
N ALA A 192 3.05 -2.51 -5.83
CA ALA A 192 1.86 -1.83 -6.32
C ALA A 192 2.19 -0.88 -7.48
N SER A 193 3.29 -0.13 -7.39
CA SER A 193 3.77 0.74 -8.48
C SER A 193 4.16 -0.05 -9.72
N ALA A 194 4.88 -1.17 -9.54
CA ALA A 194 5.29 -2.07 -10.62
C ALA A 194 4.08 -2.69 -11.33
N GLN A 195 3.10 -3.17 -10.56
CA GLN A 195 1.84 -3.70 -11.08
C GLN A 195 1.09 -2.65 -11.92
N ALA A 196 0.96 -1.43 -11.40
CA ALA A 196 0.31 -0.34 -12.10
C ALA A 196 1.06 0.08 -13.38
N ALA A 197 2.40 0.11 -13.35
CA ALA A 197 3.22 0.38 -14.52
C ALA A 197 3.04 -0.67 -15.61
N ALA A 198 2.99 -1.95 -15.23
CA ALA A 198 2.75 -3.04 -16.16
C ALA A 198 1.37 -2.90 -16.85
N ARG A 199 0.33 -2.50 -16.10
CA ARG A 199 -1.01 -2.21 -16.66
C ARG A 199 -1.04 -1.01 -17.59
N LEU A 200 -0.15 -0.04 -17.40
CA LEU A 200 0.06 1.11 -18.29
C LEU A 200 0.90 0.78 -19.53
N ASN A 201 1.33 -0.48 -19.70
CA ASN A 201 2.29 -0.95 -20.71
C ASN A 201 3.69 -0.33 -20.57
N TRP A 202 4.08 0.07 -19.36
CA TRP A 202 5.42 0.58 -19.05
C TRP A 202 6.25 -0.53 -18.40
N MET A 203 6.82 -1.39 -19.24
CA MET A 203 7.54 -2.59 -18.78
C MET A 203 8.87 -2.27 -18.08
N GLU A 204 9.69 -1.37 -18.63
CA GLU A 204 10.98 -1.02 -18.03
C GLU A 204 10.83 -0.43 -16.62
N PRO A 205 9.93 0.56 -16.38
CA PRO A 205 9.66 1.03 -15.01
C PRO A 205 9.08 -0.06 -14.11
N ALA A 206 8.24 -0.96 -14.64
CA ALA A 206 7.68 -2.06 -13.87
C ALA A 206 8.77 -3.01 -13.37
N LEU A 207 9.69 -3.41 -14.24
CA LEU A 207 10.83 -4.27 -13.90
C LEU A 207 11.79 -3.60 -12.92
N PHE A 208 12.07 -2.32 -13.12
CA PHE A 208 12.89 -1.53 -12.19
C PHE A 208 12.30 -1.54 -10.77
N LEU A 209 11.04 -1.17 -10.62
CA LEU A 209 10.36 -1.10 -9.32
C LEU A 209 10.22 -2.48 -8.68
N PHE A 210 9.92 -3.51 -9.47
CA PHE A 210 9.84 -4.89 -9.00
C PHE A 210 11.19 -5.37 -8.46
N SER A 211 12.27 -5.07 -9.19
CA SER A 211 13.64 -5.45 -8.80
C SER A 211 14.05 -4.80 -7.48
N VAL A 212 13.81 -3.50 -7.33
CA VAL A 212 14.06 -2.77 -6.07
C VAL A 212 13.23 -3.39 -4.93
N GLY A 213 11.95 -3.68 -5.19
CA GLY A 213 11.05 -4.33 -4.22
C GLY A 213 11.54 -5.70 -3.75
N ILE A 214 11.97 -6.59 -4.65
CA ILE A 214 12.43 -7.95 -4.27
C ILE A 214 13.75 -7.92 -3.50
N VAL A 215 14.72 -7.12 -3.95
CA VAL A 215 16.00 -6.99 -3.24
C VAL A 215 15.76 -6.45 -1.84
N HIS A 216 14.91 -5.43 -1.71
CA HIS A 216 14.58 -4.86 -0.42
C HIS A 216 13.77 -5.83 0.45
N TYR A 217 12.88 -6.64 -0.15
CA TYR A 217 12.12 -7.65 0.56
C TYR A 217 13.04 -8.67 1.22
N LEU A 218 14.03 -9.19 0.51
CA LEU A 218 14.99 -10.15 1.06
C LEU A 218 15.74 -9.56 2.27
N VAL A 219 16.22 -8.32 2.15
CA VAL A 219 16.95 -7.62 3.23
C VAL A 219 16.06 -7.42 4.45
N VAL A 220 14.83 -6.93 4.28
CA VAL A 220 13.89 -6.70 5.38
C VAL A 220 13.45 -8.02 6.02
N PHE A 221 13.15 -9.03 5.21
CA PHE A 221 12.76 -10.35 5.67
C PHE A 221 13.83 -10.96 6.58
N VAL A 222 15.08 -11.04 6.11
CA VAL A 222 16.21 -11.56 6.89
C VAL A 222 16.40 -10.75 8.18
N THR A 223 16.35 -9.42 8.09
CA THR A 223 16.51 -8.55 9.27
C THR A 223 15.42 -8.76 10.30
N LEU A 224 14.15 -8.90 9.89
CA LEU A 224 13.04 -9.10 10.81
C LEU A 224 13.11 -10.48 11.48
N TYR A 225 13.47 -11.53 10.72
CA TYR A 225 13.66 -12.88 11.27
C TYR A 225 14.77 -12.92 12.32
N GLN A 226 15.90 -12.26 12.04
CA GLN A 226 17.02 -12.17 13.00
C GLN A 226 16.70 -11.33 14.24
N ARG A 227 15.68 -10.47 14.18
CA ARG A 227 15.26 -9.61 15.30
C ARG A 227 14.14 -10.19 16.15
N LEU A 228 13.55 -11.34 15.81
CA LEU A 228 12.55 -11.98 16.65
C LEU A 228 13.19 -12.27 18.02
N PRO A 229 12.79 -11.57 19.09
CA PRO A 229 13.42 -11.76 20.38
C PRO A 229 13.03 -13.13 20.90
N CYS A 230 14.00 -13.95 21.29
CA CYS A 230 13.70 -15.24 21.91
C CYS A 230 12.94 -15.09 23.25
N ASN A 231 12.79 -13.88 23.81
CA ASN A 231 12.14 -13.62 25.12
C ASN A 231 11.56 -12.20 25.35
N ALA A 232 11.36 -11.37 24.31
CA ALA A 232 10.72 -10.06 24.47
C ALA A 232 9.46 -10.00 23.60
N SER A 233 8.30 -10.03 24.26
CA SER A 233 7.01 -9.83 23.61
C SER A 233 7.07 -8.54 22.78
N SER A 234 6.83 -8.65 21.48
CA SER A 234 6.62 -7.47 20.64
C SER A 234 5.57 -6.58 21.31
N PRO A 235 5.75 -5.25 21.36
CA PRO A 235 4.74 -4.37 21.91
C PRO A 235 3.40 -4.66 21.24
N ALA A 236 2.33 -4.89 22.01
CA ALA A 236 1.00 -5.27 21.51
C ALA A 236 0.47 -4.34 20.38
N ARG A 237 1.03 -3.12 20.27
CA ARG A 237 0.74 -2.13 19.23
C ARG A 237 1.24 -2.50 17.82
N LEU A 238 2.26 -3.35 17.67
CA LEU A 238 2.85 -3.72 16.37
C LEU A 238 2.32 -5.05 15.81
N GLN A 239 1.54 -5.78 16.59
CA GLN A 239 1.00 -7.10 16.23
C GLN A 239 0.16 -7.08 14.94
N PRO A 240 -0.71 -6.07 14.70
CA PRO A 240 -1.45 -5.97 13.44
C PRO A 240 -0.57 -5.67 12.21
N ALA A 241 0.67 -5.20 12.40
CA ALA A 241 1.58 -4.91 11.30
C ALA A 241 2.33 -6.16 10.83
N ILE A 242 2.33 -7.26 11.60
CA ILE A 242 2.96 -8.53 11.20
C ILE A 242 2.24 -9.11 9.97
N PHE A 243 0.93 -8.87 9.81
CA PHE A 243 0.16 -9.22 8.61
C PHE A 243 0.68 -8.58 7.32
N LEU A 244 1.45 -7.48 7.39
CA LEU A 244 2.11 -6.91 6.20
C LEU A 244 3.16 -7.86 5.60
N SER A 245 3.67 -8.80 6.40
CA SER A 245 4.60 -9.86 5.94
C SER A 245 3.97 -10.82 4.95
N ILE A 246 2.64 -11.00 5.01
CA ILE A 246 1.86 -11.80 4.07
C ILE A 246 1.51 -10.96 2.83
N ALA A 247 1.21 -9.67 3.04
CA ALA A 247 0.85 -8.75 1.96
C ALA A 247 1.99 -8.55 0.94
N ALA A 248 3.25 -8.48 1.39
CA ALA A 248 4.39 -8.25 0.51
C ALA A 248 4.58 -9.34 -0.59
N PRO A 249 4.71 -10.65 -0.26
CA PRO A 249 4.82 -11.70 -1.27
C PRO A 249 3.53 -11.88 -2.09
N SER A 250 2.35 -11.65 -1.50
CA SER A 250 1.09 -11.66 -2.26
C SER A 250 1.08 -10.59 -3.35
N MET A 251 1.44 -9.34 -3.01
CA MET A 251 1.54 -8.25 -3.98
C MET A 251 2.64 -8.49 -5.02
N ALA A 252 3.77 -9.09 -4.63
CA ALA A 252 4.82 -9.49 -5.58
C ALA A 252 4.32 -10.50 -6.61
N SER A 253 3.52 -11.50 -6.20
CA SER A 253 2.92 -12.49 -7.10
C SER A 253 2.03 -11.83 -8.16
N VAL A 254 1.14 -10.93 -7.75
CA VAL A 254 0.21 -10.26 -8.67
C VAL A 254 0.92 -9.21 -9.54
N ALA A 255 1.93 -8.52 -9.01
CA ALA A 255 2.78 -7.61 -9.77
C ALA A 255 3.53 -8.37 -10.87
N TRP A 256 4.15 -9.50 -10.55
CA TRP A 256 4.84 -10.35 -11.52
C TRP A 256 3.88 -10.89 -12.59
N ALA A 257 2.67 -11.31 -12.20
CA ALA A 257 1.64 -11.75 -13.16
C ALA A 257 1.27 -10.64 -14.16
N SER A 258 1.29 -9.38 -13.71
CA SER A 258 1.03 -8.23 -14.58
C SER A 258 2.21 -7.93 -15.52
N ILE A 259 3.45 -8.18 -15.08
CA ILE A 259 4.68 -8.01 -15.87
C ILE A 259 4.82 -9.14 -16.92
N SER A 260 4.75 -10.40 -16.49
CA SER A 260 4.84 -11.57 -17.39
C SER A 260 3.61 -11.72 -18.29
N GLY A 261 2.48 -11.13 -17.90
CA GLY A 261 1.22 -11.21 -18.62
C GLY A 261 0.45 -12.52 -18.42
N HIS A 262 1.01 -13.48 -17.68
CA HIS A 262 0.39 -14.74 -17.30
C HIS A 262 0.83 -15.16 -15.89
N PHE A 263 0.08 -16.08 -15.26
CA PHE A 263 0.37 -16.56 -13.91
C PHE A 263 1.36 -17.74 -13.93
N ASP A 264 2.66 -17.42 -13.97
CA ASP A 264 3.77 -18.35 -14.15
C ASP A 264 4.27 -19.03 -12.84
N THR A 265 5.38 -19.76 -12.94
CA THR A 265 6.02 -20.42 -11.79
C THR A 265 6.47 -19.42 -10.72
N ALA A 266 7.00 -18.25 -11.10
CA ALA A 266 7.43 -17.25 -10.14
C ALA A 266 6.23 -16.65 -9.38
N CYS A 267 5.12 -16.39 -10.06
CA CYS A 267 3.85 -16.03 -9.41
C CYS A 267 3.44 -17.07 -8.34
N LYS A 268 3.48 -18.36 -8.70
CA LYS A 268 3.14 -19.46 -7.79
C LYS A 268 4.08 -19.53 -6.58
N MET A 269 5.39 -19.35 -6.79
CA MET A 269 6.37 -19.33 -5.70
C MET A 269 6.06 -18.25 -4.67
N PHE A 270 5.81 -17.01 -5.12
CA PHE A 270 5.44 -15.91 -4.21
C PHE A 270 4.09 -16.15 -3.53
N HIS A 271 3.12 -16.72 -4.24
CA HIS A 271 1.82 -17.07 -3.68
C HIS A 271 1.93 -18.13 -2.57
N PHE A 272 2.68 -19.21 -2.80
CA PHE A 272 2.91 -20.24 -1.80
C PHE A 272 3.68 -19.71 -0.58
N LEU A 273 4.65 -18.82 -0.79
CA LEU A 273 5.33 -18.12 0.30
C LEU A 273 4.36 -17.31 1.14
N SER A 274 3.41 -16.61 0.52
CA SER A 274 2.36 -15.88 1.22
C SER A 274 1.47 -16.79 2.07
N ILE A 275 1.05 -17.95 1.53
CA ILE A 275 0.23 -18.93 2.27
C ILE A 275 1.02 -19.50 3.44
N PHE A 276 2.29 -19.86 3.23
CA PHE A 276 3.15 -20.37 4.28
C PHE A 276 3.29 -19.37 5.43
N LEU A 277 3.55 -18.09 5.12
CA LEU A 277 3.62 -17.05 6.14
C LEU A 277 2.26 -16.85 6.84
N PHE A 278 1.14 -16.92 6.13
CA PHE A 278 -0.20 -16.83 6.75
C PHE A 278 -0.46 -17.95 7.74
N LEU A 279 -0.03 -19.18 7.45
CA LEU A 279 -0.18 -20.32 8.36
C LEU A 279 0.72 -20.23 9.59
N MET A 280 1.81 -19.47 9.52
CA MET A 280 2.79 -19.31 10.61
C MET A 280 2.44 -18.19 11.60
N LEU A 281 1.57 -17.25 11.20
CA LEU A 281 1.16 -16.09 12.00
C LEU A 281 -0.11 -16.37 12.81
#